data_AF-A0A2M7VVM3-F1
#
_entry.id   AF-A0A2M7VVM3-F1
#
_cell.length_a   1.000
_cell.length_b   1.000
_cell.length_c   1.000
_cell.angle_alpha   90.00
_cell.angle_beta   90.00
_cell.angle_gamma   90.00
#
_symmetry.space_group_name_H-M   'P 1'
#
loop_
_entity.id
_entity.type
_entity.pdbx_description
1 polymer ?
#
loop_
_entity_poly.entity_id
_entity_poly.type
_entity_poly.pdbx_seq_one_letter_code
_entity_poly.pdbx_strand_id
1 'polypeptide(L)' 'MTDFIYSLGDAFYWFFSMFEKLGNLPNWLFIAMAFALLFWWLNMQRNYTKKAERERTLK' A
#
# COMPACT_ATOMS: atom_id res chain seq x y z
N MET A 1 23.05 -21.43 -8.24
CA MET A 1 22.68 -20.60 -7.07
C MET A 1 23.25 -19.19 -7.19
N THR A 2 24.54 -19.08 -7.46
CA THR A 2 25.22 -17.79 -7.71
C THR A 2 24.55 -16.96 -8.80
N ASP A 3 24.20 -17.55 -9.95
CA ASP A 3 23.55 -16.83 -11.05
C ASP A 3 22.16 -16.30 -10.70
N PHE A 4 21.40 -17.04 -9.88
CA PHE A 4 20.11 -16.60 -9.37
C PHE A 4 20.26 -15.41 -8.41
N ILE A 5 21.28 -15.44 -7.55
CA ILE A 5 21.56 -14.33 -6.64
C ILE A 5 21.96 -13.07 -7.43
N TYR A 6 22.78 -13.21 -8.48
CA TYR A 6 23.16 -12.09 -9.33
C TYR A 6 21.99 -11.54 -10.13
N SER A 7 21.16 -12.39 -10.75
CA SER A 7 19.99 -11.94 -11.51
C SER A 7 18.95 -11.27 -10.62
N LEU A 8 18.78 -11.75 -9.39
CA LEU A 8 17.94 -11.11 -8.39
C LEU A 8 18.52 -9.75 -7.95
N GLY A 9 19.83 -9.68 -7.78
CA GLY A 9 20.56 -8.44 -7.50
C GLY A 9 20.36 -7.39 -8.59
N ASP A 10 20.50 -7.77 -9.86
CA ASP A 10 20.29 -6.88 -11.00
C ASP A 10 18.84 -6.40 -11.10
N ALA A 11 17.87 -7.28 -10.82
CA ALA A 11 16.46 -6.91 -10.78
C ALA A 11 16.18 -5.85 -9.70
N PHE A 12 16.72 -6.03 -8.49
CA PHE A 12 16.60 -5.04 -7.42
C PHE A 12 17.35 -3.74 -7.75
N TYR A 13 18.56 -3.82 -8.32
CA TYR A 13 19.32 -2.64 -8.71
C TYR A 13 18.54 -1.80 -9.75
N TRP A 14 17.99 -2.44 -10.78
CA TRP A 14 17.16 -1.77 -11.76
C TRP A 14 15.89 -1.17 -11.14
N PHE A 15 15.22 -1.92 -10.27
CA PHE A 15 14.02 -1.46 -9.58
C PHE A 15 14.32 -0.22 -8.73
N PHE A 16 15.31 -0.27 -7.84
CA PHE A 16 15.64 0.85 -6.96
C PHE A 16 16.27 2.04 -7.69
N SER A 17 17.05 1.82 -8.75
CA SER A 17 17.57 2.90 -9.61
C SER A 17 16.44 3.69 -10.28
N MET A 18 15.31 3.04 -10.60
CA MET A 18 14.11 3.76 -11.05
C MET A 18 13.59 4.72 -9.99
N PHE A 19 13.50 4.30 -8.71
CA PHE A 19 13.06 5.16 -7.62
C PHE A 19 14.00 6.34 -7.39
N GLU A 20 15.32 6.14 -7.53
CA GLU A 20 16.32 7.21 -7.45
C GLU A 20 16.06 8.30 -8.50
N LYS A 21 15.80 7.90 -9.77
CA LYS A 21 15.49 8.84 -10.86
C LYS A 21 14.18 9.58 -10.64
N LEU A 22 13.19 8.93 -10.03
CA LEU A 22 11.88 9.52 -9.75
C LEU A 22 11.91 10.47 -8.54
N GLY A 23 13.00 10.46 -7.75
CA GLY A 23 13.19 11.33 -6.60
C GLY A 23 12.06 11.19 -5.59
N ASN A 24 11.39 12.30 -5.28
CA ASN A 24 10.32 12.33 -4.28
C ASN A 24 8.92 11.99 -4.83
N LEU A 25 8.78 11.79 -6.15
CA LEU A 25 7.49 11.48 -6.78
C LEU A 25 6.83 10.21 -6.21
N PRO A 26 7.56 9.08 -6.00
CA PRO A 26 6.98 7.87 -5.44
C PRO A 26 6.46 8.10 -4.01
N ASN A 27 7.14 8.93 -3.22
CA ASN A 27 6.69 9.25 -1.86
C ASN A 27 5.35 9.99 -1.88
N TRP A 28 5.18 10.99 -2.75
CA TRP A 28 3.90 11.67 -2.92
C TRP A 28 2.79 10.73 -3.39
N LEU A 29 3.10 9.81 -4.31
CA LEU A 29 2.15 8.78 -4.76
C LEU A 29 1.75 7.83 -3.62
N PHE A 30 2.70 7.36 -2.83
CA PHE A 30 2.43 6.48 -1.69
C PHE A 30 1.63 7.21 -0.61
N ILE A 31 1.92 8.48 -0.32
CA ILE A 31 1.13 9.29 0.61
C ILE A 31 -0.30 9.44 0.11
N ALA A 32 -0.49 9.82 -1.16
CA ALA A 32 -1.82 9.96 -1.75
C ALA A 32 -2.61 8.64 -1.74
N MET A 33 -1.94 7.53 -2.06
CA MET A 33 -2.51 6.19 -2.03
C MET A 33 -2.89 5.76 -0.60
N ALA A 34 -1.99 5.95 0.37
CA ALA A 34 -2.25 5.63 1.77
C ALA A 34 -3.42 6.45 2.31
N PHE A 35 -3.50 7.73 1.96
CA PHE A 35 -4.63 8.59 2.30
C PHE A 35 -5.93 8.06 1.69
N ALA A 36 -5.98 7.78 0.39
CA ALA A 36 -7.17 7.24 -0.26
C ALA A 36 -7.64 5.90 0.36
N LEU A 37 -6.70 4.99 0.64
CA LEU A 37 -6.98 3.70 1.29
C LEU A 37 -7.50 3.89 2.72
N LEU A 38 -6.97 4.85 3.48
CA LEU A 38 -7.44 5.16 4.82
C LEU A 38 -8.92 5.59 4.79
N PHE A 39 -9.29 6.52 3.91
CA PHE A 39 -10.69 6.96 3.81
C PHE A 39 -11.62 5.85 3.32
N TRP A 40 -11.16 5.03 2.38
CA TRP A 40 -11.90 3.85 1.95
C TRP A 40 -12.14 2.87 3.12
N TRP A 41 -11.10 2.59 3.91
CA TRP A 41 -11.19 1.73 5.09
C TRP A 41 -12.11 2.30 6.16
N LEU A 42 -12.03 3.61 6.45
CA LEU A 42 -12.92 4.29 7.41
C LEU A 42 -14.39 4.21 6.96
N ASN A 43 -14.67 4.35 5.66
CA ASN A 43 -16.02 4.19 5.13
C ASN A 43 -16.51 2.74 5.29
N MET A 44 -15.63 1.76 5.06
CA MET A 44 -15.93 0.35 5.28
C MET A 44 -16.23 0.06 6.76
N GLN A 45 -15.40 0.57 7.68
CA GLN A 45 -15.63 0.48 9.14
C GLN A 45 -16.99 1.05 9.52
N ARG A 46 -17.33 2.25 9.04
CA ARG A 46 -18.63 2.88 9.29
C ARG A 46 -19.80 2.00 8.84
N ASN A 47 -19.68 1.35 7.69
CA ASN A 47 -20.72 0.45 7.18
C ASN A 47 -20.86 -0.81 8.03
N TYR A 48 -19.76 -1.37 8.52
CA TYR A 48 -19.79 -2.51 9.43
C TYR A 48 -20.37 -2.15 10.80
N THR A 49 -20.02 -0.99 11.36
CA THR A 49 -20.61 -0.51 12.61
C THR A 49 -22.12 -0.35 12.47
N LYS A 50 -22.60 0.30 11.39
CA LYS A 50 -24.04 0.43 11.12
C LYS A 50 -24.73 -0.93 10.96
N LYS A 51 -24.06 -1.91 10.36
CA LYS A 51 -24.60 -3.27 10.24
C LYS A 51 -24.73 -3.94 11.60
N ALA A 52 -23.68 -3.88 12.42
CA ALA A 52 -23.67 -4.44 13.76
C ALA A 52 -24.73 -3.80 14.67
N GLU A 53 -24.96 -2.50 14.55
CA GLU A 53 -26.02 -1.79 15.26
C GLU A 53 -27.41 -2.29 14.87
N ARG A 54 -27.70 -2.43 13.56
CA ARG A 54 -28.98 -3.00 13.07
C ARG A 54 -29.20 -4.43 13.54
N GLU A 55 -28.15 -5.23 13.57
CA GLU A 55 -28.19 -6.64 13.97
C GLU A 55 -28.11 -6.84 15.49
N ARG A 56 -27.97 -5.75 16.28
CA ARG A 56 -27.75 -5.79 17.74
C ARG A 56 -26.54 -6.64 18.15
N THR A 57 -25.53 -6.71 17.30
CA THR A 57 -24.25 -7.41 17.52
C THR A 57 -23.10 -6.45 17.81
N LEU A 58 -23.38 -5.14 17.88
CA LEU A 58 -22.43 -4.13 18.33
C LEU A 58 -22.06 -4.42 19.80
N LYS A 59 -20.76 -4.61 20.05
CA LYS A 59 -20.19 -4.88 21.38
C LYS A 59 -19.78 -3.59 22.08
#